data_AF-A0A3D5GG37-F1
#
_entry.id   AF-A0A3D5GG37-F1
#
_cell.length_a   1.000
_cell.length_b   1.000
_cell.length_c   1.000
_cell.angle_alpha   90.00
_cell.angle_beta   90.00
_cell.angle_gamma   90.00
#
_symmetry.space_group_name_H-M   'P 1'
#
loop_
_entity.id
_entity.type
_entity.pdbx_description
1 polymer ?
#
loop_
_entity_poly.entity_id
_entity_poly.type
_entity_poly.pdbx_seq_one_letter_code
_entity_poly.pdbx_strand_id
1 'polypeptide(L)'
;MKSLRTPDERFAGLDGYPFAPNYVDIDDTEGGTLRVHYLDEGPVGGPVVLAMHGEPSWSYLYRKMIPPMVAAGLRVIAPDLIGFGKSDKPTEKSDYTYARHVAWMQAAIL
;
A
#
# COMPACT_ATOMS: atom_id res chain seq x y z
N MET A 1 9.20 -14.21 -8.94
CA MET A 1 7.84 -14.39 -9.52
C MET A 1 7.54 -13.41 -10.66
N LYS A 2 6.56 -13.75 -11.53
CA LYS A 2 6.03 -12.83 -12.56
C LYS A 2 4.96 -11.94 -11.94
N SER A 3 5.05 -10.63 -12.17
CA SER A 3 4.07 -9.66 -11.66
C SER A 3 3.57 -8.72 -12.76
N LEU A 4 2.40 -8.14 -12.53
CA LEU A 4 1.83 -7.04 -13.31
C LEU A 4 1.76 -5.79 -12.45
N ARG A 5 1.85 -4.65 -13.14
CA ARG A 5 1.69 -3.33 -12.55
C ARG A 5 0.54 -2.62 -13.24
N THR A 6 -0.42 -2.15 -12.46
CA THR A 6 -1.56 -1.40 -12.99
C THR A 6 -1.07 -0.06 -13.55
N PRO A 7 -1.43 0.33 -14.79
CA PRO A 7 -1.05 1.63 -15.34
C PRO A 7 -1.55 2.79 -14.48
N ASP A 8 -0.72 3.84 -14.30
CA ASP A 8 -1.03 4.95 -13.38
C ASP A 8 -2.30 5.73 -13.76
N GLU A 9 -2.64 5.78 -15.06
CA GLU A 9 -3.87 6.38 -15.59
C GLU A 9 -5.15 5.77 -14.99
N ARG A 10 -5.09 4.51 -14.51
CA ARG A 10 -6.23 3.85 -13.85
C ARG A 10 -6.56 4.47 -12.49
N PHE A 11 -5.65 5.29 -11.94
CA PHE A 11 -5.81 6.00 -10.67
C PHE A 11 -5.97 7.51 -10.84
N ALA A 12 -6.15 8.01 -12.06
CA ALA A 12 -6.39 9.42 -12.31
C ALA A 12 -7.81 9.84 -11.90
N GLY A 13 -7.94 11.00 -11.26
CA GLY A 13 -9.25 11.62 -10.99
C GLY A 13 -10.14 10.86 -10.00
N LEU A 14 -9.56 10.06 -9.09
CA LEU A 14 -10.33 9.32 -8.09
C LEU A 14 -10.96 10.27 -7.05
N ASP A 15 -12.27 10.11 -6.83
CA ASP A 15 -13.04 10.94 -5.91
C ASP A 15 -12.51 10.84 -4.46
N GLY A 16 -12.23 11.99 -3.85
CA GLY A 16 -11.78 12.11 -2.47
C GLY A 16 -10.43 11.45 -2.18
N TYR A 17 -9.57 11.24 -3.19
CA TYR A 17 -8.25 10.62 -3.01
C TYR A 17 -7.13 11.52 -3.57
N PRO A 18 -6.86 12.68 -2.94
CA PRO A 18 -5.86 13.64 -3.40
C PRO A 18 -4.43 13.31 -2.92
N PHE A 19 -4.16 12.07 -2.52
CA PHE A 19 -2.91 11.69 -1.86
C PHE A 19 -1.80 11.39 -2.87
N ALA A 20 -0.59 11.83 -2.56
CA ALA A 20 0.58 11.53 -3.37
C ALA A 20 1.01 10.06 -3.17
N PRO A 21 1.31 9.33 -4.24
CA PRO A 21 1.77 7.95 -4.10
C PRO A 21 3.23 7.91 -3.63
N ASN A 22 3.50 7.08 -2.63
CA ASN A 22 4.87 6.69 -2.26
C ASN A 22 5.06 5.21 -2.58
N TYR A 23 6.33 4.81 -2.76
CA TYR A 23 6.67 3.44 -3.12
C TYR A 23 7.93 2.95 -2.40
N VAL A 24 7.95 1.66 -2.08
CA VAL A 24 9.14 0.94 -1.61
C VAL A 24 9.27 -0.36 -2.38
N ASP A 25 10.50 -0.71 -2.73
CA ASP A 25 10.83 -1.98 -3.39
C ASP A 25 11.22 -3.02 -2.33
N ILE A 26 10.65 -4.22 -2.41
CA ILE A 26 10.87 -5.33 -1.48
C ILE A 26 11.28 -6.61 -2.23
N ASP A 27 11.94 -7.54 -1.53
CA ASP A 27 12.26 -8.87 -2.05
C ASP A 27 10.97 -9.67 -2.30
N ASP A 28 10.89 -10.33 -3.46
CA ASP A 28 9.72 -11.13 -3.84
C ASP A 28 9.74 -12.55 -3.25
N THR A 29 10.71 -12.91 -2.43
CA THR A 29 10.97 -14.26 -1.86
C THR A 29 11.46 -15.30 -2.86
N GLU A 30 11.75 -14.90 -4.10
CA GLU A 30 12.22 -15.75 -5.20
C GLU A 30 13.42 -15.13 -5.94
N GLY A 31 14.10 -14.14 -5.33
CA GLY A 31 15.26 -13.45 -5.91
C GLY A 31 14.93 -12.33 -6.89
N GLY A 32 13.66 -11.92 -6.96
CA GLY A 32 13.18 -10.74 -7.68
C GLY A 32 12.73 -9.63 -6.73
N THR A 33 12.04 -8.64 -7.29
CA THR A 33 11.59 -7.44 -6.55
C THR A 33 10.13 -7.14 -6.87
N LEU A 34 9.38 -6.73 -5.84
CA LEU A 34 8.02 -6.20 -5.95
C LEU A 34 7.97 -4.78 -5.40
N ARG A 35 7.16 -3.92 -6.02
CA ARG A 35 6.91 -2.57 -5.53
C ARG A 35 5.62 -2.50 -4.71
N VAL A 36 5.74 -2.00 -3.49
CA VAL A 36 4.62 -1.71 -2.60
C VAL A 36 4.31 -0.22 -2.67
N HIS A 37 3.06 0.14 -2.96
CA HIS A 37 2.56 1.49 -2.81
C HIS A 37 2.14 1.75 -1.36
N TYR A 38 2.33 2.98 -0.88
CA TYR A 38 1.75 3.43 0.38
C TYR A 38 1.46 4.92 0.37
N LEU A 39 0.49 5.32 1.20
CA LEU A 39 0.27 6.72 1.57
C LEU A 39 1.04 7.05 2.84
N ASP A 40 1.50 8.30 2.93
CA ASP A 40 2.21 8.86 4.08
C ASP A 40 1.76 10.30 4.28
N GLU A 41 0.79 10.48 5.17
CA GLU A 41 0.08 11.74 5.33
C GLU A 41 0.17 12.26 6.77
N GLY A 42 0.20 13.58 6.94
CA GLY A 42 0.30 14.22 8.25
C GLY A 42 1.72 14.62 8.65
N PRO A 43 1.91 15.13 9.88
CA PRO A 43 3.17 15.75 10.29
C PRO A 43 4.29 14.71 10.45
N VAL A 44 5.47 15.06 9.92
CA VAL A 44 6.71 14.30 10.16
C VAL A 44 6.96 14.25 11.67
N GLY A 45 7.08 13.05 12.23
CA GLY A 45 7.28 12.84 13.67
C GLY A 45 5.99 12.78 14.51
N GLY A 46 4.80 12.92 13.91
CA GLY A 46 3.53 12.67 14.60
C GLY A 46 3.35 11.19 14.98
N PRO A 47 2.52 10.87 16.00
CA PRO A 47 2.20 9.48 16.34
C PRO A 47 1.65 8.74 15.13
N VAL A 48 2.20 7.56 14.84
CA VAL A 48 1.89 6.81 13.62
C VAL A 48 0.63 5.97 13.80
N VAL A 49 -0.29 6.10 12.85
CA VAL A 49 -1.40 5.17 12.61
C VAL A 49 -1.08 4.38 11.35
N LEU A 50 -0.96 3.06 11.48
CA LEU A 50 -0.85 2.15 10.34
C LEU A 50 -2.24 1.64 9.95
N ALA A 51 -2.74 2.07 8.79
CA ALA A 51 -4.07 1.72 8.29
C ALA A 51 -3.98 0.60 7.25
N MET A 52 -4.12 -0.65 7.70
CA MET A 52 -4.02 -1.85 6.84
C MET A 52 -5.38 -2.26 6.27
N HIS A 53 -5.50 -2.22 4.94
CA HIS A 53 -6.70 -2.72 4.26
C HIS A 53 -6.69 -4.27 4.20
N GLY A 54 -7.82 -4.85 3.78
CA GLY A 54 -7.95 -6.29 3.52
C GLY A 54 -8.53 -6.58 2.13
N GLU A 55 -9.04 -7.79 1.95
CA GLU A 55 -9.67 -8.28 0.71
C GLU A 55 -11.03 -7.61 0.42
N PRO A 56 -11.35 -7.21 -0.83
CA PRO A 56 -10.50 -6.98 -2.02
C PRO A 56 -10.16 -5.48 -2.20
N SER A 57 -9.96 -4.78 -1.08
CA SER A 57 -9.84 -3.31 -1.04
C SER A 57 -8.40 -2.83 -1.24
N TRP A 58 -8.16 -1.53 -1.06
CA TRP A 58 -6.84 -0.90 -1.04
C TRP A 58 -6.90 0.41 -0.23
N SER A 59 -5.80 1.15 -0.10
CA SER A 59 -5.71 2.39 0.71
C SER A 59 -6.80 3.44 0.43
N TYR A 60 -7.44 3.41 -0.75
CA TYR A 60 -8.64 4.21 -1.05
C TYR A 60 -9.80 4.03 -0.05
N LEU A 61 -9.88 2.86 0.59
CA LEU A 61 -10.83 2.59 1.67
C LEU A 61 -10.72 3.62 2.81
N TYR A 62 -9.49 4.06 3.12
CA TYR A 62 -9.20 4.96 4.22
C TYR A 62 -9.31 6.45 3.89
N ARG A 63 -9.64 6.82 2.65
CA ARG A 63 -9.58 8.21 2.18
C ARG A 63 -10.43 9.21 2.98
N LYS A 64 -11.50 8.75 3.64
CA LYS A 64 -12.36 9.56 4.51
C LYS A 64 -11.89 9.58 5.98
N MET A 65 -11.03 8.63 6.36
CA MET A 65 -10.46 8.49 7.69
C MET A 65 -9.13 9.24 7.83
N ILE A 66 -8.34 9.31 6.74
CA ILE A 66 -7.05 10.00 6.73
C ILE A 66 -7.19 11.49 7.10
N PRO A 67 -8.08 12.31 6.48
CA PRO A 67 -8.15 13.74 6.78
C PRO A 67 -8.42 14.08 8.26
N PRO A 68 -9.40 13.47 8.96
CA PRO A 68 -9.60 13.77 10.38
C PRO A 68 -8.45 13.28 11.28
N MET A 69 -7.75 12.19 10.93
CA MET A 69 -6.57 11.73 11.68
C MET A 69 -5.40 12.71 11.52
N VAL A 70 -5.15 13.15 10.30
CA VAL A 70 -4.12 14.17 10.00
C VAL A 70 -4.42 15.48 10.71
N ALA A 71 -5.69 15.92 10.70
CA ALA A 71 -6.11 17.13 11.43
C ALA A 71 -5.92 17.01 12.95
N ALA A 72 -5.95 15.78 13.50
CA ALA A 72 -5.65 15.50 14.90
C ALA A 72 -4.14 15.42 15.21
N GLY A 73 -3.26 15.67 14.23
CA GLY A 73 -1.81 15.62 14.39
C GLY A 73 -1.19 14.22 14.28
N LEU A 74 -1.95 13.23 13.80
CA LEU A 74 -1.45 11.87 13.56
C LEU A 74 -0.80 11.76 12.19
N ARG A 75 0.26 10.95 12.09
CA ARG A 75 0.85 10.54 10.81
C ARG A 75 0.20 9.23 10.38
N VAL A 76 -0.42 9.19 9.21
CA VAL A 76 -1.12 8.01 8.70
C VAL A 76 -0.30 7.35 7.60
N ILE A 77 0.07 6.10 7.82
CA ILE A 77 0.70 5.23 6.81
C ILE A 77 -0.35 4.22 6.34
N ALA A 78 -0.65 4.19 5.04
CA ALA A 78 -1.62 3.26 4.46
C ALA A 78 -1.03 2.51 3.26
N PRO A 79 -0.41 1.34 3.47
CA PRO A 79 0.16 0.53 2.40
C PRO A 79 -0.93 -0.23 1.63
N ASP A 80 -0.68 -0.46 0.34
CA ASP A 80 -1.45 -1.39 -0.47
C ASP A 80 -0.76 -2.77 -0.43
N LEU A 81 -1.47 -3.81 0.01
CA LEU A 81 -0.98 -5.19 -0.04
C LEU A 81 -0.58 -5.56 -1.48
N ILE A 82 0.47 -6.36 -1.63
CA ILE A 82 0.82 -7.01 -2.91
C ILE A 82 -0.42 -7.72 -3.47
N GLY A 83 -0.71 -7.50 -4.75
CA GLY A 83 -1.96 -7.96 -5.40
C GLY A 83 -3.07 -6.90 -5.48
N PHE A 84 -2.97 -5.81 -4.71
CA PHE A 84 -4.04 -4.82 -4.58
C PHE A 84 -3.57 -3.40 -4.91
N GLY A 85 -4.55 -2.49 -5.04
CA GLY A 85 -4.30 -1.06 -5.21
C GLY A 85 -3.26 -0.73 -6.27
N LYS A 86 -2.30 0.13 -5.91
CA LYS A 86 -1.19 0.55 -6.77
C LYS A 86 0.08 -0.30 -6.63
N SER A 87 0.07 -1.30 -5.74
CA SER A 87 1.18 -2.25 -5.58
C SER A 87 1.24 -3.23 -6.76
N ASP A 88 2.41 -3.86 -6.92
CA ASP A 88 2.61 -4.93 -7.88
C ASP A 88 1.73 -6.15 -7.57
N LYS A 89 1.39 -6.90 -8.63
CA LYS A 89 0.41 -7.99 -8.59
C LYS A 89 0.99 -9.25 -9.21
N PRO A 90 1.52 -10.19 -8.41
CA PRO A 90 1.90 -11.52 -8.87
C PRO A 90 0.79 -12.17 -9.70
N THR A 91 1.15 -12.87 -10.78
CA THR A 91 0.15 -13.34 -11.76
C THR A 91 -0.46 -14.69 -11.41
N GLU A 92 0.21 -15.50 -10.59
CA GLU A 92 -0.29 -16.83 -10.23
C GLU A 92 -0.92 -16.83 -8.85
N LYS A 93 -2.04 -17.53 -8.68
CA LYS A 93 -2.70 -17.64 -7.37
C LYS A 93 -1.80 -18.26 -6.30
N SER A 94 -0.93 -19.19 -6.71
CA SER A 94 0.06 -19.82 -5.84
C SER A 94 1.11 -18.84 -5.31
N ASP A 95 1.26 -17.66 -5.93
CA ASP A 95 2.20 -16.65 -5.46
C ASP A 95 1.74 -16.04 -4.14
N TYR A 96 0.43 -16.03 -3.88
CA TYR A 96 -0.19 -15.45 -2.70
C TYR A 96 -0.35 -16.49 -1.59
N THR A 97 0.50 -16.40 -0.58
CA THR A 97 0.36 -17.17 0.66
C THR A 97 0.26 -16.21 1.84
N TYR A 98 -0.37 -16.66 2.93
CA TYR A 98 -0.42 -15.87 4.16
C TYR A 98 0.98 -15.44 4.60
N ALA A 99 1.93 -16.40 4.63
CA ALA A 99 3.30 -16.15 5.05
C ALA A 99 3.99 -15.10 4.18
N ARG A 100 3.77 -15.13 2.85
CA ARG A 100 4.31 -14.11 1.93
C ARG A 100 3.72 -12.74 2.20
N HIS A 101 2.42 -12.61 2.44
CA HIS A 101 1.83 -11.32 2.82
C HIS A 101 2.42 -10.75 4.10
N VAL A 102 2.68 -11.59 5.11
CA VAL A 102 3.39 -11.17 6.34
C VAL A 102 4.79 -10.69 6.01
N ALA A 103 5.58 -11.49 5.28
CA ALA A 103 6.96 -11.15 4.92
C ALA A 103 7.05 -9.85 4.12
N TRP A 104 6.18 -9.66 3.12
CA TRP A 104 6.15 -8.46 2.29
C TRP A 104 5.80 -7.21 3.09
N MET A 105 4.82 -7.29 3.99
CA MET A 105 4.46 -6.13 4.82
C MET A 105 5.50 -5.86 5.90
N GLN A 106 6.13 -6.89 6.44
CA GLN A 106 7.26 -6.72 7.35
C GLN A 106 8.42 -5.99 6.65
N ALA A 107 8.75 -6.34 5.40
CA ALA A 107 9.79 -5.68 4.63
C ALA A 107 9.43 -4.25 4.16
N ALA A 108 8.14 -3.95 3.98
CA ALA A 108 7.69 -2.63 3.54
C ALA A 108 7.58 -1.60 4.68
N ILE A 109 7.39 -2.06 5.92
CA ILE A 109 7.05 -1.20 7.07
C ILE A 109 8.19 -1.12 8.10
N LEU A 110 9.08 -2.11 8.17
CA LEU A 110 10.26 -2.12 9.05
C LEU A 110 11.54 -1.75 8.30
#